data_AF-A0A6P1DY43-F1
#
_entry.id   AF-A0A6P1DY43-F1
#
_cell.length_a   1.000
_cell.length_b   1.000
_cell.length_c   1.000
_cell.angle_alpha   90.00
_cell.angle_beta   90.00
_cell.angle_gamma   90.00
#
_symmetry.space_group_name_H-M   'P 1'
#
loop_
_entity.id
_entity.type
_entity.pdbx_description
1 polymer ?
#
loop_
_entity_poly.entity_id
_entity_poly.type
_entity_poly.pdbx_seq_one_letter_code
_entity_poly.pdbx_strand_id
1 'polypeptide(L)'
;MSNRTAILILGMHRSGSSALARSVHLQGAALPKTLMPSQSDNLEGFWESLPIVRLNNQLLSEAERAWDDPRPIETTWWLMRGERRHRVEQAAKLLVSEYPDAELVALKDPRLSRLMPIWLEASAQSGFTPLPMLCCRNPLEVADSLAQRNGIDLRHAQLLWLAYMLDAERATRGHPRAWVHYDQLLVDWRGTLARAYGSLGLDALTLSGEVATALDEWLQPDKRNHRHDTDQVLRDQRLSTLTKDTWAALLTEPKPSDKVFDALNERLADAWSTFGHSSSNVSSAAIQLSQPGNNMSVHKAHPSNAQSSNLKQRHIILHYHLFKNAGTSLDQILKQNFKDGWHEHEGPGPGWRSEDVTEYLRQHPEILVLSSHTALLPAAVLPDTTVYPIIFIRHPIDRIRSVYEFERKQIADTEGSRVAKEVDMAGYIKWRLSRKGDRSIRNFQAYRLAFAVPEILDGVKLSEEERAMKALKTLPFVGVVEQFDESLARLDEWLKPVFPDIEVKPTKVNVTQREDLSLKERLQALNNDIGEVMYGQLLSANDLDINLYQRGQGV
;
A
#
# COMPACT_ATOMS: atom_id res chain seq x y z
N MET A 1 -44.38 -8.07 -2.24
CA MET A 1 -42.98 -8.48 -1.97
C MET A 1 -42.13 -7.75 -2.97
N SER A 2 -41.08 -7.06 -2.56
CA SER A 2 -40.35 -6.14 -3.45
C SER A 2 -39.66 -6.92 -4.57
N ASN A 3 -39.95 -6.52 -5.81
CA ASN A 3 -39.57 -7.21 -7.06
C ASN A 3 -38.14 -6.89 -7.51
N ARG A 4 -37.31 -6.30 -6.63
CA ARG A 4 -36.00 -5.78 -7.00
C ARG A 4 -34.90 -6.75 -6.59
N THR A 5 -33.91 -6.92 -7.45
CA THR A 5 -32.79 -7.84 -7.28
C THR A 5 -31.48 -7.08 -7.36
N ALA A 6 -30.57 -7.34 -6.42
CA ALA A 6 -29.23 -6.78 -6.42
C ALA A 6 -28.21 -7.90 -6.60
N ILE A 7 -27.58 -7.96 -7.78
CA ILE A 7 -26.41 -8.81 -8.01
C ILE A 7 -25.20 -8.13 -7.37
N LEU A 8 -24.70 -8.73 -6.28
CA LEU A 8 -23.58 -8.20 -5.51
C LEU A 8 -22.30 -8.85 -6.01
N ILE A 9 -21.50 -8.11 -6.77
CA ILE A 9 -20.30 -8.63 -7.44
C ILE A 9 -19.11 -8.52 -6.50
N LEU A 10 -18.62 -9.67 -6.05
CA LEU A 10 -17.57 -9.80 -5.04
C LEU A 10 -16.27 -10.34 -5.66
N GLY A 11 -15.18 -10.23 -4.90
CA GLY A 11 -13.86 -10.71 -5.27
C GLY A 11 -12.77 -9.69 -4.96
N MET A 12 -11.54 -10.17 -4.87
CA MET A 12 -10.37 -9.31 -4.68
C MET A 12 -10.20 -8.33 -5.84
N HIS A 13 -9.62 -7.15 -5.58
CA HIS A 13 -9.16 -6.25 -6.64
C HIS A 13 -8.35 -7.03 -7.70
N ARG A 14 -8.57 -6.71 -8.98
CA ARG A 14 -7.89 -7.37 -10.13
C ARG A 14 -8.29 -8.84 -10.40
N SER A 15 -9.30 -9.37 -9.70
CA SER A 15 -9.86 -10.71 -9.98
C SER A 15 -10.73 -10.79 -11.24
N GLY A 16 -10.95 -9.68 -11.95
CA GLY A 16 -11.83 -9.66 -13.13
C GLY A 16 -13.28 -9.26 -12.83
N SER A 17 -13.58 -8.76 -11.63
CA SER A 17 -14.92 -8.30 -11.24
C SER A 17 -15.47 -7.18 -12.12
N SER A 18 -14.62 -6.36 -12.75
CA SER A 18 -15.05 -5.39 -13.76
C SER A 18 -15.57 -6.05 -15.05
N ALA A 19 -14.91 -7.12 -15.51
CA ALA A 19 -15.35 -7.89 -16.67
C ALA A 19 -16.71 -8.54 -16.41
N LEU A 20 -16.88 -9.10 -15.21
CA LEU A 20 -18.14 -9.66 -14.75
C LEU A 20 -19.24 -8.59 -14.62
N ALA A 21 -18.94 -7.43 -14.02
CA ALA A 21 -19.91 -6.34 -13.88
C ALA A 21 -20.45 -5.85 -15.21
N ARG A 22 -19.56 -5.64 -16.20
CA ARG A 22 -20.01 -5.29 -17.55
C ARG A 22 -20.83 -6.41 -18.19
N SER A 23 -20.47 -7.67 -17.96
CA SER A 23 -21.21 -8.81 -18.52
C SER A 23 -22.63 -8.90 -17.98
N VAL A 24 -22.80 -8.66 -16.68
CA VAL A 24 -24.11 -8.60 -16.02
C VAL A 24 -24.91 -7.37 -16.47
N HIS A 25 -24.23 -6.22 -16.66
CA HIS A 25 -24.86 -5.02 -17.19
C HIS A 25 -25.39 -5.18 -18.61
N LEU A 26 -24.58 -5.75 -19.52
CA LEU A 26 -24.99 -6.00 -20.91
C LEU A 26 -26.23 -6.91 -21.00
N GLN A 27 -26.49 -7.71 -19.97
CA GLN A 27 -27.67 -8.57 -19.89
C GLN A 27 -28.88 -7.90 -19.20
N GLY A 28 -28.79 -6.61 -18.87
CA GLY A 28 -29.92 -5.80 -18.42
C GLY A 28 -29.86 -5.33 -16.96
N ALA A 29 -28.80 -5.64 -16.21
CA ALA A 29 -28.62 -5.04 -14.90
C ALA A 29 -28.25 -3.56 -15.01
N ALA A 30 -28.91 -2.72 -14.22
CA ALA A 30 -28.59 -1.30 -14.17
C ALA A 30 -27.26 -1.06 -13.46
N LEU A 31 -26.54 -0.04 -13.94
CA LEU A 31 -25.35 0.53 -13.32
C LEU A 31 -25.74 1.70 -12.40
N PRO A 32 -24.87 2.07 -11.45
CA PRO A 32 -25.18 3.17 -10.54
C PRO A 32 -25.24 4.51 -11.29
N LYS A 33 -26.07 5.42 -10.79
CA LYS A 33 -26.19 6.79 -11.29
C LYS A 33 -24.85 7.53 -11.32
N THR A 34 -24.02 7.34 -10.30
CA THR A 34 -22.76 8.08 -10.13
C THR A 34 -21.55 7.16 -10.31
N LEU A 35 -21.28 6.77 -11.57
CA LEU A 35 -20.11 5.96 -11.92
C LEU A 35 -18.79 6.68 -11.59
N MET A 36 -17.81 5.91 -11.12
CA MET A 36 -16.46 6.40 -10.88
C MET A 36 -15.74 6.67 -12.21
N PRO A 37 -15.10 7.84 -12.38
CA PRO A 37 -14.41 8.20 -13.62
C PRO A 37 -13.22 7.27 -13.90
N SER A 38 -12.94 7.03 -15.18
CA SER A 38 -11.76 6.30 -15.64
C SER A 38 -10.45 6.91 -15.14
N GLN A 39 -9.47 6.07 -14.80
CA GLN A 39 -8.10 6.48 -14.46
C GLN A 39 -7.12 5.94 -15.51
N SER A 40 -5.88 6.44 -15.52
CA SER A 40 -4.84 6.06 -16.49
C SER A 40 -4.51 4.56 -16.51
N ASP A 41 -4.78 3.84 -15.41
CA ASP A 41 -4.58 2.39 -15.26
C ASP A 41 -5.81 1.54 -15.62
N ASN A 42 -6.94 2.19 -15.96
CA ASN A 42 -8.19 1.56 -16.40
C ASN A 42 -8.95 2.50 -17.35
N LEU A 43 -8.50 2.53 -18.60
CA LEU A 43 -9.02 3.39 -19.67
C LEU A 43 -10.51 3.17 -19.98
N GLU A 44 -11.06 2.01 -19.62
CA GLU A 44 -12.46 1.65 -19.88
C GLU A 44 -13.42 2.05 -18.74
N GLY A 45 -12.91 2.66 -17.65
CA GLY A 45 -13.72 3.15 -16.54
C GLY A 45 -13.90 2.15 -15.39
N PHE A 46 -14.26 2.66 -14.22
CA PHE A 46 -14.62 1.85 -13.05
C PHE A 46 -16.14 1.66 -13.04
N TRP A 47 -16.58 0.41 -12.87
CA TRP A 47 -18.01 0.03 -12.82
C TRP A 47 -18.59 0.21 -11.41
N GLU A 48 -17.86 0.93 -10.55
CA GLU A 48 -18.18 1.21 -9.17
C GLU A 48 -18.96 2.53 -9.03
N SER A 49 -19.89 2.57 -8.07
CA SER A 49 -20.52 3.81 -7.62
C SER A 49 -19.55 4.60 -6.75
N LEU A 50 -19.24 5.85 -7.12
CA LEU A 50 -18.33 6.71 -6.36
C LEU A 50 -18.83 7.00 -4.93
N PRO A 51 -20.12 7.32 -4.69
CA PRO A 51 -20.67 7.42 -3.33
C PRO A 51 -20.51 6.15 -2.51
N ILE A 52 -20.75 4.98 -3.10
CA ILE A 52 -20.62 3.69 -2.40
C ILE A 52 -19.16 3.39 -2.07
N VAL A 53 -18.21 3.67 -2.98
CA VAL A 53 -16.78 3.52 -2.69
C VAL A 53 -16.35 4.42 -1.54
N ARG A 54 -16.86 5.66 -1.46
CA ARG A 54 -16.58 6.57 -0.34
C ARG A 54 -17.09 5.99 0.97
N LEU A 55 -18.32 5.47 0.99
CA LEU A 55 -18.88 4.81 2.18
C LEU A 55 -18.05 3.58 2.57
N ASN A 56 -17.69 2.72 1.61
CA ASN A 56 -16.89 1.52 1.90
C ASN A 56 -15.51 1.87 2.48
N ASN A 57 -14.84 2.91 1.97
CA ASN A 57 -13.57 3.39 2.55
C ASN A 57 -13.78 3.95 3.96
N GLN A 58 -14.87 4.68 4.21
CA GLN A 58 -15.21 5.17 5.55
C GLN A 58 -15.44 4.01 6.52
N LEU A 59 -16.26 3.03 6.13
CA LEU A 59 -16.55 1.83 6.92
C LEU A 59 -15.29 1.02 7.23
N LEU A 60 -14.39 0.83 6.26
CA LEU A 60 -13.10 0.20 6.51
C LEU A 60 -12.24 1.04 7.48
N SER A 61 -12.20 2.36 7.32
CA SER A 61 -11.46 3.24 8.22
C SER A 61 -11.99 3.22 9.65
N GLU A 62 -13.32 3.13 9.82
CA GLU A 62 -13.96 2.94 11.13
C GLU A 62 -13.57 1.59 11.76
N ALA A 63 -13.26 0.58 10.95
CA ALA A 63 -12.71 -0.71 11.38
C ALA A 63 -11.19 -0.69 11.54
N GLU A 64 -10.55 0.48 11.43
CA GLU A 64 -9.09 0.65 11.40
C GLU A 64 -8.42 -0.22 10.31
N ARG A 65 -9.08 -0.34 9.16
CA ARG A 65 -8.60 -1.06 7.98
C ARG A 65 -8.57 -0.13 6.76
N ALA A 66 -7.77 -0.54 5.80
CA ALA A 66 -7.78 0.01 4.44
C ALA A 66 -8.10 -1.11 3.44
N TRP A 67 -8.30 -0.76 2.18
CA TRP A 67 -8.62 -1.74 1.14
C TRP A 67 -7.47 -2.73 0.89
N ASP A 68 -6.24 -2.28 1.10
CA ASP A 68 -4.99 -3.01 1.01
C ASP A 68 -4.54 -3.57 2.37
N ASP A 69 -5.44 -3.62 3.36
CA ASP A 69 -5.18 -4.24 4.65
C ASP A 69 -5.81 -5.64 4.73
N PRO A 70 -5.01 -6.72 4.76
CA PRO A 70 -5.51 -8.09 4.82
C PRO A 70 -5.90 -8.53 6.25
N ARG A 71 -5.62 -7.73 7.29
CA ARG A 71 -5.95 -8.08 8.68
C ARG A 71 -7.45 -8.33 8.84
N PRO A 72 -7.89 -9.28 9.68
CA PRO A 72 -9.31 -9.54 9.90
C PRO A 72 -10.05 -8.28 10.34
N ILE A 73 -11.31 -8.16 9.90
CA ILE A 73 -12.26 -7.19 10.47
C ILE A 73 -12.97 -7.91 11.60
N GLU A 74 -12.81 -7.40 12.82
CA GLU A 74 -13.42 -7.99 14.01
C GLU A 74 -14.94 -8.04 13.88
N THR A 75 -15.55 -9.20 14.12
CA THR A 75 -17.01 -9.36 13.99
C THR A 75 -17.77 -8.42 14.94
N THR A 76 -17.18 -8.12 16.10
CA THR A 76 -17.73 -7.20 17.10
C THR A 76 -17.83 -5.76 16.60
N TRP A 77 -16.94 -5.34 15.68
CA TRP A 77 -16.88 -3.96 15.18
C TRP A 77 -18.21 -3.51 14.57
N TRP A 78 -18.80 -4.31 13.68
CA TRP A 78 -20.06 -3.94 13.05
C TRP A 78 -21.31 -4.39 13.82
N LEU A 79 -21.20 -5.34 14.75
CA LEU A 79 -22.33 -5.91 15.50
C LEU A 79 -22.86 -5.02 16.64
N MET A 80 -22.14 -3.95 17.04
CA MET A 80 -22.61 -3.01 18.07
C MET A 80 -23.93 -2.37 17.65
N ARG A 81 -25.04 -2.70 18.35
CA ARG A 81 -26.43 -2.46 17.88
C ARG A 81 -26.72 -1.04 17.38
N GLY A 82 -26.21 -0.01 18.06
CA GLY A 82 -26.42 1.39 17.68
C GLY A 82 -25.68 1.79 16.39
N GLU A 83 -24.45 1.30 16.24
CA GLU A 83 -23.61 1.59 15.08
C GLU A 83 -23.99 0.74 13.86
N ARG A 84 -24.37 -0.53 14.07
CA ARG A 84 -24.89 -1.42 13.02
C ARG A 84 -26.02 -0.75 12.25
N ARG A 85 -27.05 -0.30 12.98
CA ARG A 85 -28.23 0.35 12.40
C ARG A 85 -27.84 1.56 11.56
N HIS A 86 -26.94 2.40 12.07
CA HIS A 86 -26.46 3.58 11.36
C HIS A 86 -25.75 3.23 10.05
N ARG A 87 -24.80 2.29 10.08
CA ARG A 87 -24.04 1.85 8.90
C ARG A 87 -24.94 1.24 7.83
N VAL A 88 -25.89 0.39 8.24
CA VAL A 88 -26.87 -0.24 7.34
C VAL A 88 -27.80 0.81 6.75
N GLU A 89 -28.33 1.74 7.55
CA GLU A 89 -29.20 2.82 7.05
C GLU A 89 -28.50 3.72 6.04
N GLN A 90 -27.21 4.02 6.25
CA GLN A 90 -26.41 4.79 5.29
C GLN A 90 -26.23 4.02 3.97
N ALA A 91 -25.84 2.74 4.04
CA ALA A 91 -25.69 1.89 2.86
C ALA A 91 -27.01 1.71 2.10
N ALA A 92 -28.11 1.50 2.83
CA ALA A 92 -29.45 1.33 2.27
C ALA A 92 -29.91 2.58 1.51
N LYS A 93 -29.72 3.77 2.12
CA LYS A 93 -30.02 5.06 1.48
C LYS A 93 -29.22 5.27 0.21
N LEU A 94 -27.91 4.97 0.24
CA LEU A 94 -27.07 5.09 -0.94
C LEU A 94 -27.51 4.13 -2.04
N LEU A 95 -27.81 2.88 -1.71
CA LEU A 95 -28.28 1.89 -2.67
C LEU A 95 -29.56 2.37 -3.39
N VAL A 96 -30.55 2.89 -2.66
CA VAL A 96 -31.76 3.44 -3.29
C VAL A 96 -31.45 4.69 -4.12
N SER A 97 -30.56 5.57 -3.65
CA SER A 97 -30.24 6.81 -4.38
C SER A 97 -29.46 6.59 -5.68
N GLU A 98 -28.60 5.58 -5.69
CA GLU A 98 -27.76 5.24 -6.84
C GLU A 98 -28.50 4.39 -7.86
N TYR A 99 -29.57 3.71 -7.42
CA TYR A 99 -30.44 2.91 -8.25
C TYR A 99 -31.91 3.21 -7.91
N PRO A 100 -32.47 4.37 -8.31
CA PRO A 100 -33.83 4.75 -7.91
C PRO A 100 -34.89 3.78 -8.45
N ASP A 101 -34.85 3.49 -9.75
CA ASP A 101 -35.97 2.83 -10.46
C ASP A 101 -35.64 1.45 -11.04
N ALA A 102 -34.44 0.92 -10.80
CA ALA A 102 -33.98 -0.32 -11.42
C ALA A 102 -34.48 -1.59 -10.70
N GLU A 103 -35.15 -2.48 -11.42
CA GLU A 103 -35.58 -3.80 -10.89
C GLU A 103 -34.41 -4.78 -10.73
N LEU A 104 -33.41 -4.72 -11.61
CA LEU A 104 -32.18 -5.52 -11.52
C LEU A 104 -30.98 -4.58 -11.48
N VAL A 105 -30.13 -4.69 -10.46
CA VAL A 105 -28.94 -3.85 -10.30
C VAL A 105 -27.69 -4.70 -10.17
N ALA A 106 -26.57 -4.20 -10.71
CA ALA A 106 -25.25 -4.78 -10.51
C ALA A 106 -24.45 -3.87 -9.57
N LEU A 107 -24.31 -4.27 -8.31
CA LEU A 107 -23.49 -3.54 -7.35
C LEU A 107 -22.09 -4.15 -7.29
N LYS A 108 -21.09 -3.37 -7.69
CA LYS A 108 -19.69 -3.78 -7.68
C LYS A 108 -18.84 -2.77 -6.91
N ASP A 109 -18.04 -3.29 -6.00
CA ASP A 109 -16.84 -2.70 -5.38
C ASP A 109 -16.12 -3.86 -4.69
N PRO A 110 -14.82 -4.11 -4.93
CA PRO A 110 -14.11 -5.19 -4.27
C PRO A 110 -14.26 -5.21 -2.74
N ARG A 111 -14.33 -4.03 -2.09
CA ARG A 111 -14.48 -3.86 -0.63
C ARG A 111 -15.78 -4.46 -0.10
N LEU A 112 -16.79 -4.63 -0.96
CA LEU A 112 -18.01 -5.36 -0.62
C LEU A 112 -17.68 -6.74 -0.06
N SER A 113 -16.67 -7.43 -0.60
CA SER A 113 -16.22 -8.75 -0.14
C SER A 113 -15.92 -8.78 1.37
N ARG A 114 -15.38 -7.67 1.89
CA ARG A 114 -14.95 -7.51 3.29
C ARG A 114 -16.07 -6.94 4.19
N LEU A 115 -17.01 -6.20 3.59
CA LEU A 115 -18.11 -5.50 4.28
C LEU A 115 -19.47 -6.15 4.04
N MET A 116 -19.50 -7.37 3.52
CA MET A 116 -20.71 -7.97 2.96
C MET A 116 -21.89 -8.10 3.92
N PRO A 117 -21.71 -8.39 5.22
CA PRO A 117 -22.84 -8.41 6.16
C PRO A 117 -23.66 -7.12 6.17
N ILE A 118 -23.01 -5.96 6.05
CA ILE A 118 -23.68 -4.64 6.00
C ILE A 118 -24.50 -4.52 4.72
N TRP A 119 -23.95 -4.94 3.58
CA TRP A 119 -24.59 -4.81 2.28
C TRP A 119 -25.72 -5.80 2.04
N LEU A 120 -25.65 -7.00 2.61
CA LEU A 120 -26.77 -7.95 2.61
C LEU A 120 -27.97 -7.36 3.35
N GLU A 121 -27.73 -6.81 4.55
CA GLU A 121 -28.78 -6.20 5.37
C GLU A 121 -29.31 -4.91 4.73
N ALA A 122 -28.43 -4.07 4.18
CA ALA A 122 -28.81 -2.84 3.50
C ALA A 122 -29.64 -3.13 2.23
N SER A 123 -29.29 -4.17 1.47
CA SER A 123 -30.06 -4.61 0.31
C SER A 123 -31.47 -5.02 0.72
N ALA A 124 -31.58 -5.88 1.73
CA ALA A 124 -32.88 -6.32 2.25
C ALA A 124 -33.72 -5.15 2.79
N GLN A 125 -33.10 -4.24 3.54
CA GLN A 125 -33.77 -3.03 4.08
C GLN A 125 -34.26 -2.08 2.97
N SER A 126 -33.52 -2.01 1.85
CA SER A 126 -33.89 -1.21 0.67
C SER A 126 -34.84 -1.92 -0.28
N GLY A 127 -35.34 -3.10 0.07
CA GLY A 127 -36.28 -3.87 -0.76
C GLY A 127 -35.63 -4.61 -1.94
N PHE A 128 -34.31 -4.81 -1.91
CA PHE A 128 -33.62 -5.66 -2.87
C PHE A 128 -33.43 -7.07 -2.31
N THR A 129 -33.61 -8.07 -3.16
CA THR A 129 -33.13 -9.44 -2.91
C THR A 129 -31.63 -9.50 -3.25
N PRO A 130 -30.73 -9.70 -2.27
CA PRO A 130 -29.29 -9.75 -2.53
C PRO A 130 -28.89 -11.12 -3.10
N LEU A 131 -28.19 -11.12 -4.22
CA LEU A 131 -27.69 -12.30 -4.92
C LEU A 131 -26.16 -12.18 -5.14
N PRO A 132 -25.34 -12.73 -4.23
CA PRO A 132 -23.88 -12.64 -4.34
C PRO A 132 -23.30 -13.42 -5.52
N MET A 133 -22.47 -12.76 -6.31
CA MET A 133 -21.73 -13.36 -7.42
C MET A 133 -20.22 -13.14 -7.20
N LEU A 134 -19.52 -14.21 -6.83
CA LEU A 134 -18.14 -14.18 -6.38
C LEU A 134 -17.18 -14.46 -7.54
N CYS A 135 -16.44 -13.44 -7.96
CA CYS A 135 -15.45 -13.54 -9.01
C CYS A 135 -14.12 -14.06 -8.46
N CYS A 136 -13.69 -15.22 -8.94
CA CYS A 136 -12.45 -15.87 -8.58
C CYS A 136 -11.44 -15.78 -9.72
N ARG A 137 -10.18 -15.51 -9.37
CA ARG A 137 -9.06 -15.57 -10.30
C ARG A 137 -7.87 -16.21 -9.61
N ASN A 138 -7.02 -16.84 -10.43
CA ASN A 138 -5.74 -17.40 -10.03
C ASN A 138 -4.97 -16.40 -9.13
N PRO A 139 -4.55 -16.79 -7.92
CA PRO A 139 -3.89 -15.89 -6.97
C PRO A 139 -2.56 -15.31 -7.49
N LEU A 140 -1.82 -16.04 -8.32
CA LEU A 140 -0.59 -15.52 -8.96
C LEU A 140 -0.91 -14.39 -9.94
N GLU A 141 -1.95 -14.54 -10.75
CA GLU A 141 -2.33 -13.47 -11.69
C GLU A 141 -2.88 -12.24 -10.98
N VAL A 142 -3.58 -12.44 -9.86
CA VAL A 142 -4.01 -11.33 -9.02
C VAL A 142 -2.79 -10.63 -8.44
N ALA A 143 -1.81 -11.39 -7.93
CA ALA A 143 -0.56 -10.84 -7.41
C ALA A 143 0.24 -10.07 -8.45
N ASP A 144 0.47 -10.62 -9.64
CA ASP A 144 1.21 -9.92 -10.70
C ASP A 144 0.48 -8.64 -11.16
N SER A 145 -0.85 -8.69 -11.22
CA SER A 145 -1.67 -7.53 -11.58
C SER A 145 -1.64 -6.44 -10.50
N LEU A 146 -1.56 -6.81 -9.22
CA LEU A 146 -1.39 -5.88 -8.10
C LEU A 146 0.03 -5.33 -8.01
N ALA A 147 1.04 -6.14 -8.31
CA ALA A 147 2.43 -5.71 -8.39
C ALA A 147 2.61 -4.66 -9.49
N GLN A 148 2.11 -4.95 -10.71
CA GLN A 148 2.18 -4.02 -11.84
C GLN A 148 1.46 -2.68 -11.56
N ARG A 149 0.31 -2.74 -10.91
CA ARG A 149 -0.54 -1.56 -10.69
C ARG A 149 -0.15 -0.74 -9.46
N ASN A 150 0.13 -1.42 -8.36
CA ASN A 150 0.22 -0.84 -7.03
C ASN A 150 1.59 -1.06 -6.37
N GLY A 151 2.48 -1.85 -6.97
CA GLY A 151 3.75 -2.24 -6.35
C GLY A 151 3.59 -3.19 -5.17
N ILE A 152 2.42 -3.84 -5.02
CA ILE A 152 2.15 -4.78 -3.93
C ILE A 152 2.88 -6.10 -4.23
N ASP A 153 3.74 -6.54 -3.32
CA ASP A 153 4.50 -7.78 -3.48
C ASP A 153 3.62 -9.04 -3.32
N LEU A 154 4.16 -10.19 -3.73
CA LEU A 154 3.45 -11.47 -3.74
C LEU A 154 2.95 -11.93 -2.35
N ARG A 155 3.68 -11.65 -1.26
CA ARG A 155 3.30 -12.07 0.10
C ARG A 155 2.12 -11.24 0.61
N HIS A 156 2.14 -9.94 0.37
CA HIS A 156 1.00 -9.10 0.70
C HIS A 156 -0.19 -9.40 -0.22
N ALA A 157 0.03 -9.55 -1.52
CA ALA A 157 -1.03 -9.85 -2.49
C ALA A 157 -1.76 -11.17 -2.19
N GLN A 158 -1.04 -12.24 -1.82
CA GLN A 158 -1.69 -13.51 -1.48
C GLN A 158 -2.52 -13.41 -0.18
N LEU A 159 -2.07 -12.61 0.80
CA LEU A 159 -2.85 -12.35 2.01
C LEU A 159 -4.11 -11.53 1.72
N LEU A 160 -4.02 -10.52 0.85
CA LEU A 160 -5.19 -9.76 0.41
C LEU A 160 -6.17 -10.64 -0.35
N TRP A 161 -5.65 -11.48 -1.24
CA TRP A 161 -6.48 -12.45 -1.95
C TRP A 161 -7.20 -13.38 -0.98
N LEU A 162 -6.49 -13.99 -0.02
CA LEU A 162 -7.09 -14.84 1.02
C LEU A 162 -8.18 -14.10 1.81
N ALA A 163 -7.83 -12.92 2.32
CA ALA A 163 -8.71 -12.06 3.11
C ALA A 163 -10.04 -11.75 2.39
N TYR A 164 -9.97 -11.30 1.14
CA TYR A 164 -11.17 -10.96 0.37
C TYR A 164 -11.99 -12.19 -0.02
N MET A 165 -11.33 -13.27 -0.44
CA MET A 165 -12.02 -14.47 -0.89
C MET A 165 -12.71 -15.20 0.27
N LEU A 166 -12.04 -15.35 1.41
CA LEU A 166 -12.60 -16.04 2.58
C LEU A 166 -13.67 -15.20 3.29
N ASP A 167 -13.54 -13.87 3.35
CA ASP A 167 -14.62 -13.03 3.90
C ASP A 167 -15.87 -13.05 3.02
N ALA A 168 -15.71 -12.95 1.70
CA ALA A 168 -16.84 -13.05 0.77
C ALA A 168 -17.50 -14.43 0.85
N GLU A 169 -16.71 -15.50 0.91
CA GLU A 169 -17.22 -16.86 1.11
C GLU A 169 -18.05 -16.91 2.39
N ARG A 170 -17.46 -16.60 3.55
CA ARG A 170 -18.13 -16.73 4.84
C ARG A 170 -19.39 -15.88 4.95
N ALA A 171 -19.33 -14.63 4.50
CA ALA A 171 -20.43 -13.68 4.65
C ALA A 171 -21.62 -13.97 3.73
N THR A 172 -21.43 -14.76 2.66
CA THR A 172 -22.50 -15.07 1.69
C THR A 172 -23.15 -16.43 1.91
N ARG A 173 -22.71 -17.20 2.92
CA ARG A 173 -23.36 -18.45 3.30
C ARG A 173 -24.81 -18.20 3.69
N GLY A 174 -25.68 -19.17 3.38
CA GLY A 174 -27.12 -19.06 3.62
C GLY A 174 -27.88 -18.21 2.58
N HIS A 175 -27.19 -17.59 1.61
CA HIS A 175 -27.80 -16.94 0.46
C HIS A 175 -27.56 -17.76 -0.82
N PRO A 176 -28.48 -17.74 -1.80
CA PRO A 176 -28.17 -18.18 -3.16
C PRO A 176 -26.97 -17.39 -3.67
N ARG A 177 -25.89 -18.10 -4.04
CA ARG A 177 -24.62 -17.49 -4.45
C ARG A 177 -24.04 -18.22 -5.65
N ALA A 178 -23.34 -17.47 -6.51
CA ALA A 178 -22.67 -18.01 -7.67
C ALA A 178 -21.17 -17.76 -7.61
N TRP A 179 -20.39 -18.75 -8.06
CA TRP A 179 -18.96 -18.62 -8.24
C TRP A 179 -18.64 -18.47 -9.73
N VAL A 180 -17.85 -17.45 -10.07
CA VAL A 180 -17.47 -17.14 -11.45
C VAL A 180 -15.95 -17.15 -11.55
N HIS A 181 -15.41 -18.17 -12.20
CA HIS A 181 -13.99 -18.27 -12.51
C HIS A 181 -13.66 -17.39 -13.70
N TYR A 182 -12.75 -16.43 -13.52
CA TYR A 182 -12.43 -15.42 -14.53
C TYR A 182 -11.86 -16.04 -15.82
N ASP A 183 -11.06 -17.09 -15.70
CA ASP A 183 -10.55 -17.85 -16.84
C ASP A 183 -11.70 -18.50 -17.64
N GLN A 184 -12.67 -19.11 -16.96
CA GLN A 184 -13.84 -19.70 -17.61
C GLN A 184 -14.77 -18.65 -18.20
N LEU A 185 -14.89 -17.48 -17.55
CA LEU A 185 -15.63 -16.35 -18.10
C LEU A 185 -15.02 -15.85 -19.41
N LEU A 186 -13.70 -15.92 -19.58
CA LEU A 186 -13.06 -15.52 -20.85
C LEU A 186 -13.13 -16.61 -21.93
N VAL A 187 -13.15 -17.89 -21.55
CA VAL A 187 -13.14 -19.02 -22.50
C VAL A 187 -14.54 -19.43 -22.93
N ASP A 188 -15.47 -19.54 -21.99
CA ASP A 188 -16.87 -19.93 -22.20
C ASP A 188 -17.77 -19.04 -21.33
N TRP A 189 -17.92 -17.79 -21.75
CA TRP A 189 -18.77 -16.85 -21.03
C TRP A 189 -20.24 -17.31 -21.02
N ARG A 190 -20.72 -17.94 -22.09
CA ARG A 190 -22.11 -18.39 -22.24
C ARG A 190 -22.45 -19.44 -21.19
N GLY A 191 -21.67 -20.52 -21.12
CA GLY A 191 -21.89 -21.57 -20.13
C GLY A 191 -21.60 -21.08 -18.71
N THR A 192 -20.59 -20.23 -18.53
CA THR A 192 -20.24 -19.68 -17.21
C THR A 192 -21.35 -18.82 -16.63
N LEU A 193 -21.89 -17.87 -17.41
CA LEU A 193 -22.98 -17.01 -16.95
C LEU A 193 -24.27 -17.81 -16.77
N ALA A 194 -24.60 -18.75 -17.66
CA ALA A 194 -25.77 -19.61 -17.52
C ALA A 194 -25.76 -20.40 -16.20
N ARG A 195 -24.61 -21.03 -15.86
CA ARG A 195 -24.44 -21.71 -14.56
C ARG A 195 -24.57 -20.75 -13.39
N ALA A 196 -23.94 -19.58 -13.47
CA ALA A 196 -23.98 -18.57 -12.42
C ALA A 196 -25.41 -18.08 -12.15
N TYR A 197 -26.18 -17.70 -13.18
CA TYR A 197 -27.59 -17.30 -13.03
C TYR A 197 -28.45 -18.44 -12.47
N GLY A 198 -28.25 -19.68 -12.95
CA GLY A 198 -28.91 -20.85 -12.42
C GLY A 198 -28.66 -21.06 -10.92
N SER A 199 -27.43 -20.89 -10.45
CA SER A 199 -27.10 -20.96 -9.01
C SER A 199 -27.73 -19.85 -8.18
N LEU A 200 -28.06 -18.70 -8.80
CA LEU A 200 -28.77 -17.61 -8.16
C LEU A 200 -30.30 -17.77 -8.20
N GLY A 201 -30.81 -18.83 -8.84
CA GLY A 201 -32.24 -19.02 -9.07
C GLY A 201 -32.84 -17.97 -10.02
N LEU A 202 -32.01 -17.36 -10.85
CA LEU A 202 -32.44 -16.46 -11.91
C LEU A 202 -32.57 -17.26 -13.19
N ASP A 203 -33.64 -17.00 -13.95
CA ASP A 203 -33.72 -17.49 -15.32
C ASP A 203 -32.50 -16.96 -16.08
N ALA A 204 -31.81 -17.86 -16.80
CA ALA A 204 -30.73 -17.44 -17.67
C ALA A 204 -31.29 -16.36 -18.60
N LEU A 205 -30.77 -15.14 -18.49
CA LEU A 205 -31.29 -13.99 -19.22
C LEU A 205 -31.26 -14.32 -20.71
N THR A 206 -32.40 -14.17 -21.39
CA THR A 206 -32.48 -14.43 -22.83
C THR A 206 -31.57 -13.45 -23.55
N LEU A 207 -30.43 -13.94 -24.03
CA LEU A 207 -29.44 -13.13 -24.73
C LEU A 207 -29.97 -12.79 -26.12
N SER A 208 -30.19 -11.52 -26.41
CA SER A 208 -30.37 -11.09 -27.80
C SER A 208 -29.06 -11.31 -28.57
N GLY A 209 -29.14 -11.44 -29.90
CA GLY A 209 -27.94 -11.57 -30.74
C GLY A 209 -26.98 -10.39 -30.59
N GLU A 210 -27.52 -9.18 -30.35
CA GLU A 210 -26.74 -7.96 -30.10
C GLU A 210 -25.96 -8.05 -28.79
N VAL A 211 -26.60 -8.48 -27.69
CA VAL A 211 -25.94 -8.65 -26.39
C VAL A 211 -24.85 -9.72 -26.47
N ALA A 212 -25.13 -10.83 -27.16
CA ALA A 212 -24.13 -11.89 -27.36
C ALA A 212 -22.90 -11.37 -28.13
N THR A 213 -23.11 -10.57 -29.18
CA THR A 213 -22.03 -9.96 -29.96
C THR A 213 -21.21 -8.99 -29.10
N ALA A 214 -21.88 -8.12 -28.32
CA ALA A 214 -21.21 -7.18 -27.43
C ALA A 214 -20.38 -7.89 -26.34
N LEU A 215 -20.83 -9.06 -25.87
CA LEU A 215 -20.09 -9.90 -24.93
C LEU A 215 -18.88 -10.59 -25.58
N ASP A 216 -19.02 -11.08 -26.83
CA ASP A 216 -17.90 -11.67 -27.59
C ASP A 216 -16.80 -10.62 -27.86
N GLU A 217 -17.16 -9.38 -28.19
CA GLU A 217 -16.20 -8.28 -28.36
C GLU A 217 -15.57 -7.82 -27.03
N TRP A 218 -16.32 -7.92 -25.94
CA TRP A 218 -15.86 -7.50 -24.62
C TRP A 218 -14.88 -8.51 -23.99
N LEU A 219 -15.28 -9.77 -23.93
CA LEU A 219 -14.58 -10.85 -23.22
C LEU A 219 -13.52 -11.49 -24.10
N GLN A 220 -12.60 -10.67 -24.62
CA GLN A 220 -11.49 -11.16 -25.43
C GLN A 220 -10.41 -11.81 -24.57
N PRO A 221 -10.04 -13.08 -24.81
CA PRO A 221 -8.98 -13.78 -24.08
C PRO A 221 -7.63 -13.07 -24.13
N ASP A 222 -7.38 -12.27 -25.18
CA ASP A 222 -6.11 -11.58 -25.42
C ASP A 222 -5.95 -10.30 -24.59
N LYS A 223 -7.03 -9.78 -24.00
CA LYS A 223 -6.96 -8.68 -23.02
C LYS A 223 -6.49 -9.14 -21.63
N ARG A 224 -6.23 -10.45 -21.45
CA ARG A 224 -5.67 -11.02 -20.21
C ARG A 224 -4.14 -10.88 -20.22
N ASN A 225 -3.64 -9.84 -19.56
CA ASN A 225 -2.21 -9.51 -19.50
C ASN A 225 -1.33 -10.54 -18.75
N HIS A 226 -1.91 -11.39 -17.91
CA HIS A 226 -1.19 -12.34 -17.06
C HIS A 226 -1.86 -13.71 -17.14
N ARG A 227 -1.11 -14.76 -17.46
CA ARG A 227 -1.60 -16.14 -17.59
C ARG A 227 -0.72 -17.06 -16.75
N HIS A 228 -1.31 -17.62 -15.69
CA HIS A 228 -0.77 -18.72 -14.92
C HIS A 228 -1.74 -19.89 -14.97
N ASP A 229 -1.21 -21.09 -15.15
CA ASP A 229 -2.01 -22.32 -15.07
C ASP A 229 -2.26 -22.73 -13.60
N THR A 230 -3.21 -23.63 -13.39
CA THR A 230 -3.56 -24.12 -12.05
C THR A 230 -2.44 -24.92 -11.41
N ASP A 231 -1.67 -25.68 -12.22
CA ASP A 231 -0.56 -26.51 -11.75
C ASP A 231 0.59 -25.64 -11.20
N GLN A 232 0.83 -24.48 -11.81
CA GLN A 232 1.79 -23.48 -11.38
C GLN A 232 1.43 -22.97 -9.99
N VAL A 233 0.17 -22.66 -9.70
CA VAL A 233 -0.25 -22.23 -8.35
C VAL A 233 0.07 -23.28 -7.30
N LEU A 234 -0.26 -24.54 -7.57
CA LEU A 234 -0.06 -25.62 -6.61
C LEU A 234 1.44 -25.92 -6.39
N ARG A 235 2.27 -25.76 -7.42
CA ARG A 235 3.71 -26.03 -7.37
C ARG A 235 4.56 -24.83 -6.95
N ASP A 236 4.05 -23.60 -7.04
CA ASP A 236 4.82 -22.39 -6.74
C ASP A 236 5.21 -22.33 -5.26
N GLN A 237 6.50 -22.39 -4.96
CA GLN A 237 7.01 -22.42 -3.58
C GLN A 237 6.85 -21.08 -2.85
N ARG A 238 6.56 -19.99 -3.57
CA ARG A 238 6.38 -18.65 -3.00
C ARG A 238 4.97 -18.44 -2.45
N LEU A 239 4.01 -19.28 -2.84
CA LEU A 239 2.66 -19.27 -2.30
C LEU A 239 2.55 -20.12 -1.04
N SER A 240 1.86 -19.58 -0.04
CA SER A 240 1.52 -20.30 1.18
C SER A 240 0.66 -21.54 0.90
N THR A 241 0.79 -22.54 1.78
CA THR A 241 -0.09 -23.72 1.74
C THR A 241 -1.55 -23.31 1.86
N LEU A 242 -1.85 -22.31 2.70
CA LEU A 242 -3.21 -21.78 2.86
C LEU A 242 -3.77 -21.18 1.56
N THR A 243 -2.98 -20.41 0.82
CA THR A 243 -3.40 -19.88 -0.49
C THR A 243 -3.67 -21.01 -1.48
N LYS A 244 -2.82 -22.03 -1.52
CA LYS A 244 -3.00 -23.20 -2.40
C LYS A 244 -4.24 -23.99 -2.05
N ASP A 245 -4.45 -24.29 -0.78
CA ASP A 245 -5.61 -25.04 -0.28
C ASP A 245 -6.90 -24.27 -0.53
N THR A 246 -6.88 -22.95 -0.34
CA THR A 246 -8.03 -22.09 -0.63
C THR A 246 -8.32 -22.07 -2.13
N TRP A 247 -7.29 -21.95 -2.98
CA TRP A 247 -7.48 -22.02 -4.43
C TRP A 247 -8.03 -23.37 -4.89
N ALA A 248 -7.52 -24.48 -4.35
CA ALA A 248 -8.03 -25.81 -4.64
C ALA A 248 -9.49 -25.99 -4.20
N ALA A 249 -9.85 -25.49 -3.00
CA ALA A 249 -11.23 -25.50 -2.51
C ALA A 249 -12.15 -24.66 -3.43
N LEU A 250 -11.68 -23.50 -3.89
CA LEU A 250 -12.41 -22.65 -4.83
C LEU A 250 -12.55 -23.27 -6.22
N LEU A 251 -11.64 -24.14 -6.66
CA LEU A 251 -11.75 -24.85 -7.94
C LEU A 251 -12.64 -26.10 -7.88
N THR A 252 -12.91 -26.62 -6.68
CA THR A 252 -13.71 -27.84 -6.53
C THR A 252 -15.18 -27.56 -6.86
N GLU A 253 -15.78 -28.47 -7.63
CA GLU A 253 -17.21 -28.46 -7.98
C GLU A 253 -17.82 -29.87 -7.73
N PRO A 254 -18.93 -29.99 -6.97
CA PRO A 254 -19.56 -28.91 -6.21
C PRO A 254 -18.63 -28.35 -5.12
N LYS A 255 -18.85 -27.10 -4.73
CA LYS A 255 -18.04 -26.45 -3.68
C LYS A 255 -17.99 -27.30 -2.40
N PRO A 256 -16.83 -27.37 -1.72
CA PRO A 256 -16.70 -28.16 -0.51
C PRO A 256 -17.57 -27.59 0.62
N SER A 257 -17.85 -28.40 1.64
CA SER A 257 -18.67 -27.98 2.77
C SER A 257 -18.06 -26.76 3.48
N ASP A 258 -18.91 -25.94 4.09
CA ASP A 258 -18.50 -24.78 4.90
C ASP A 258 -17.37 -25.10 5.91
N LYS A 259 -17.35 -26.32 6.48
CA LYS A 259 -16.27 -26.78 7.39
C LYS A 259 -14.87 -26.69 6.79
N VAL A 260 -14.71 -26.89 5.48
CA VAL A 260 -13.42 -26.76 4.80
C VAL A 260 -12.99 -25.30 4.79
N PHE A 261 -13.91 -24.39 4.46
CA PHE A 261 -13.63 -22.95 4.49
C PHE A 261 -13.49 -22.42 5.93
N ASP A 262 -14.14 -23.01 6.92
CA ASP A 262 -13.95 -22.69 8.34
C ASP A 262 -12.52 -23.02 8.77
N ALA A 263 -12.02 -24.21 8.45
CA ALA A 263 -10.63 -24.57 8.73
C ALA A 263 -9.61 -23.65 8.03
N LEU A 264 -9.92 -23.18 6.81
CA LEU A 264 -9.08 -22.19 6.11
C LEU A 264 -9.14 -20.81 6.79
N ASN A 265 -10.31 -20.38 7.24
CA ASN A 265 -10.49 -19.14 7.99
C ASN A 265 -9.79 -19.19 9.36
N GLU A 266 -9.87 -20.32 10.07
CA GLU A 266 -9.17 -20.54 11.35
C GLU A 266 -7.66 -20.47 11.15
N ARG A 267 -7.10 -21.15 10.14
CA ARG A 267 -5.67 -21.04 9.79
C ARG A 267 -5.25 -19.61 9.46
N LEU A 268 -6.09 -18.86 8.75
CA LEU A 268 -5.83 -17.44 8.47
C LEU A 268 -5.83 -16.64 9.78
N ALA A 269 -6.83 -16.83 10.64
CA ALA A 269 -6.97 -16.14 11.91
C ALA A 269 -5.83 -16.46 12.89
N ASP A 270 -5.39 -17.71 12.96
CA ASP A 270 -4.26 -18.16 13.79
C ASP A 270 -2.94 -17.52 13.34
N ALA A 271 -2.76 -17.35 12.03
CA ALA A 271 -1.63 -16.61 11.49
C ALA A 271 -1.64 -15.14 11.92
N TRP A 272 -2.81 -14.55 12.22
CA TRP A 272 -2.93 -13.20 12.77
C TRP A 272 -2.79 -13.14 14.29
N SER A 273 -3.38 -14.10 15.03
CA SER A 273 -3.40 -14.11 16.50
C SER A 273 -2.00 -14.29 17.11
N THR A 274 -1.12 -15.01 16.40
CA THR A 274 0.28 -15.25 16.82
C THR A 274 1.13 -13.97 16.83
N PHE A 275 0.71 -12.90 16.15
CA PHE A 275 1.49 -11.67 16.04
C PHE A 275 0.82 -10.43 16.66
N GLY A 276 -0.44 -10.51 17.10
CA GLY A 276 -1.19 -9.37 17.64
C GLY A 276 -1.82 -8.51 16.53
N HIS A 277 -2.86 -7.76 16.88
CA HIS A 277 -3.76 -7.09 15.90
C HIS A 277 -3.15 -5.84 15.22
N SER A 278 -1.82 -5.64 15.28
CA SER A 278 -1.09 -4.51 14.68
C SER A 278 -0.89 -4.69 13.16
N SER A 279 -0.90 -3.58 12.41
CA SER A 279 -0.59 -3.53 10.97
C SER A 279 0.85 -3.92 10.64
N SER A 280 1.74 -3.99 11.63
CA SER A 280 3.14 -4.46 11.51
C SER A 280 3.27 -5.98 11.30
N ASN A 281 2.18 -6.74 11.37
CA ASN A 281 2.23 -8.21 11.48
C ASN A 281 1.82 -8.96 10.22
N VAL A 282 1.54 -8.25 9.13
CA VAL A 282 1.19 -8.83 7.82
C VAL A 282 2.33 -9.71 7.31
N SER A 283 3.59 -9.26 7.44
CA SER A 283 4.77 -10.05 7.04
C SER A 283 4.96 -11.30 7.89
N SER A 284 4.68 -11.23 9.19
CA SER A 284 4.82 -12.36 10.12
C SER A 284 3.74 -13.43 9.91
N ALA A 285 2.49 -13.00 9.67
CA ALA A 285 1.40 -13.89 9.26
C ALA A 285 1.70 -14.56 7.90
N ALA A 286 2.24 -13.82 6.92
CA ALA A 286 2.68 -14.39 5.64
C ALA A 286 3.80 -15.43 5.81
N ILE A 287 4.77 -15.18 6.71
CA ILE A 287 5.86 -16.10 7.02
C ILE A 287 5.32 -17.40 7.65
N GLN A 288 4.38 -17.33 8.59
CA GLN A 288 3.81 -18.53 9.21
C GLN A 288 2.99 -19.37 8.22
N LEU A 289 2.23 -18.74 7.33
CA LEU A 289 1.44 -19.44 6.31
C LEU A 289 2.31 -20.17 5.26
N SER A 290 3.57 -19.75 5.11
CA SER A 290 4.55 -20.38 4.20
C SER A 290 5.20 -21.66 4.77
N GLN A 291 5.02 -21.96 6.06
CA GLN A 291 5.57 -23.16 6.69
C GLN A 291 4.63 -24.37 6.47
N PRO A 292 5.15 -25.59 6.18
CA PRO A 292 4.33 -26.80 6.18
C PRO A 292 3.80 -27.09 7.59
N GLY A 293 2.48 -27.32 7.70
CA GLY A 293 1.79 -27.51 8.98
C GLY A 293 2.38 -28.66 9.80
N ASN A 294 2.83 -28.37 11.02
CA ASN A 294 3.36 -29.38 11.92
C ASN A 294 2.22 -29.94 12.79
N ASN A 295 1.90 -31.22 12.60
CA ASN A 295 0.99 -31.97 13.46
C ASN A 295 1.50 -32.02 14.90
N MET A 296 0.57 -31.83 15.85
CA MET A 296 0.78 -32.12 17.27
C MET A 296 1.37 -33.52 17.47
N SER A 297 2.54 -33.59 18.10
CA SER A 297 2.89 -34.71 18.98
C SER A 297 3.94 -34.28 20.01
N VAL A 298 3.59 -34.58 21.27
CA VAL A 298 4.37 -34.34 22.48
C VAL A 298 5.48 -35.39 22.55
N HIS A 299 6.76 -34.99 22.52
CA HIS A 299 7.84 -35.78 23.12
C HIS A 299 9.00 -34.90 23.63
N LYS A 300 9.41 -35.18 24.87
CA LYS A 300 10.58 -34.63 25.57
C LYS A 300 11.90 -35.29 25.13
N ALA A 301 13.00 -34.59 25.43
CA ALA A 301 14.44 -34.97 25.46
C ALA A 301 15.17 -34.88 24.10
N HIS A 302 16.42 -34.40 23.96
CA HIS A 302 17.50 -33.93 24.85
C HIS A 302 18.48 -33.06 24.01
N PRO A 303 19.43 -32.31 24.60
CA PRO A 303 20.28 -31.35 23.88
C PRO A 303 21.46 -32.04 23.21
N SER A 304 21.83 -31.62 21.99
CA SER A 304 23.15 -31.97 21.45
C SER A 304 23.75 -30.84 20.59
N ASN A 305 24.90 -30.39 21.09
CA ASN A 305 26.05 -29.80 20.40
C ASN A 305 25.88 -28.49 19.63
N ALA A 306 26.13 -27.41 20.37
CA ALA A 306 26.70 -26.18 19.84
C ALA A 306 28.08 -26.46 19.22
N GLN A 307 28.20 -26.19 17.91
CA GLN A 307 29.46 -25.80 17.31
C GLN A 307 29.43 -24.28 17.13
N SER A 308 30.26 -23.60 17.92
CA SER A 308 30.54 -22.18 17.81
C SER A 308 31.28 -21.89 16.50
N SER A 309 30.57 -21.38 15.49
CA SER A 309 31.20 -20.69 14.35
C SER A 309 31.35 -19.22 14.70
N ASN A 310 32.59 -18.73 14.71
CA ASN A 310 32.95 -17.33 14.86
C ASN A 310 32.42 -16.54 13.63
N LEU A 311 31.17 -16.08 13.66
CA LEU A 311 30.59 -15.26 12.60
C LEU A 311 31.06 -13.80 12.83
N LYS A 312 31.85 -13.25 11.91
CA LYS A 312 32.20 -11.82 11.91
C LYS A 312 30.90 -11.01 11.77
N GLN A 313 30.66 -10.12 12.73
CA GLN A 313 29.53 -9.19 12.73
C GLN A 313 29.56 -8.34 11.44
N ARG A 314 28.43 -8.29 10.71
CA ARG A 314 28.28 -7.51 9.47
C ARG A 314 27.99 -6.05 9.81
N HIS A 315 28.50 -5.11 9.01
CA HIS A 315 28.26 -3.67 9.20
C HIS A 315 27.69 -3.07 7.91
N ILE A 316 26.59 -2.31 8.02
CA ILE A 316 25.90 -1.70 6.87
C ILE A 316 25.61 -0.24 7.15
N ILE A 317 25.96 0.65 6.24
CA ILE A 317 25.53 2.05 6.27
C ILE A 317 24.18 2.17 5.55
N LEU A 318 23.19 2.78 6.20
CA LEU A 318 21.88 3.06 5.59
C LEU A 318 21.69 4.58 5.51
N HIS A 319 21.85 5.13 4.30
CA HIS A 319 21.65 6.54 4.03
C HIS A 319 20.18 6.82 3.68
N TYR A 320 19.48 7.48 4.61
CA TYR A 320 18.13 7.99 4.44
C TYR A 320 18.17 9.29 3.62
N HIS A 321 18.14 9.16 2.30
CA HIS A 321 18.32 10.26 1.36
C HIS A 321 17.06 11.13 1.28
N LEU A 322 16.94 12.09 2.21
CA LEU A 322 15.85 13.06 2.17
C LEU A 322 15.93 13.94 0.92
N PHE A 323 14.81 14.03 0.20
CA PHE A 323 14.74 14.76 -1.05
C PHE A 323 15.19 16.24 -0.90
N LYS A 324 16.23 16.58 -1.65
CA LYS A 324 16.89 17.91 -1.71
C LYS A 324 17.68 18.33 -0.46
N ASN A 325 18.15 17.38 0.34
CA ASN A 325 19.04 17.59 1.48
C ASN A 325 20.50 17.17 1.20
N ALA A 326 21.05 17.58 0.06
CA ALA A 326 22.44 17.29 -0.36
C ALA A 326 22.82 15.79 -0.46
N GLY A 327 21.86 14.88 -0.47
CA GLY A 327 22.17 13.44 -0.49
C GLY A 327 22.92 12.97 -1.74
N THR A 328 22.78 13.64 -2.90
CA THR A 328 23.59 13.32 -4.09
C THR A 328 25.10 13.52 -3.86
N SER A 329 25.49 14.56 -3.12
CA SER A 329 26.90 14.81 -2.78
C SER A 329 27.44 13.78 -1.81
N LEU A 330 26.63 13.38 -0.82
CA LEU A 330 26.99 12.29 0.10
C LEU A 330 27.05 10.94 -0.61
N ASP A 331 26.11 10.63 -1.50
CA ASP A 331 26.09 9.40 -2.29
C ASP A 331 27.34 9.27 -3.16
N GLN A 332 27.85 10.37 -3.73
CA GLN A 332 29.11 10.35 -4.46
C GLN A 332 30.30 9.97 -3.56
N ILE A 333 30.36 10.50 -2.34
CA ILE A 333 31.41 10.18 -1.36
C ILE A 333 31.31 8.70 -0.96
N LEU A 334 30.11 8.23 -0.60
CA LEU A 334 29.88 6.84 -0.21
C LEU A 334 30.17 5.87 -1.37
N LYS A 335 29.76 6.20 -2.60
CA LYS A 335 30.05 5.39 -3.79
C LYS A 335 31.54 5.31 -4.10
N GLN A 336 32.30 6.38 -3.90
CA GLN A 336 33.76 6.36 -4.07
C GLN A 336 34.46 5.45 -3.07
N ASN A 337 34.00 5.45 -1.81
CA ASN A 337 34.55 4.64 -0.74
C ASN A 337 34.21 3.15 -0.86
N PHE A 338 32.96 2.83 -1.21
CA PHE A 338 32.45 1.45 -1.14
C PHE A 338 32.26 0.76 -2.49
N LYS A 339 32.39 1.49 -3.61
CA LYS A 339 32.34 0.98 -4.99
C LYS A 339 31.17 0.01 -5.22
N ASP A 340 31.46 -1.26 -5.51
CA ASP A 340 30.48 -2.30 -5.78
C ASP A 340 29.61 -2.67 -4.56
N GLY A 341 30.05 -2.32 -3.34
CA GLY A 341 29.27 -2.49 -2.12
C GLY A 341 28.30 -1.34 -1.84
N TRP A 342 28.29 -0.28 -2.66
CA TRP A 342 27.32 0.81 -2.60
C TRP A 342 26.16 0.57 -3.56
N HIS A 343 24.93 0.64 -3.04
CA HIS A 343 23.71 0.43 -3.79
C HIS A 343 22.71 1.56 -3.53
N GLU A 344 22.03 1.98 -4.59
CA GLU A 344 20.84 2.83 -4.51
C GLU A 344 19.62 1.97 -4.82
N HIS A 345 18.63 1.99 -3.93
CA HIS A 345 17.39 1.27 -4.13
C HIS A 345 16.21 2.02 -3.55
N GLU A 346 15.11 2.03 -4.30
CA GLU A 346 13.84 2.57 -3.86
C GLU A 346 12.85 1.43 -3.64
N GLY A 347 12.24 1.39 -2.46
CA GLY A 347 11.19 0.45 -2.18
C GLY A 347 9.87 0.82 -2.86
N PRO A 348 8.86 -0.05 -2.76
CA PRO A 348 7.58 0.16 -3.42
C PRO A 348 6.84 1.35 -2.79
N GLY A 349 6.59 2.39 -3.60
CA GLY A 349 5.79 3.56 -3.20
C GLY A 349 6.56 4.64 -2.42
N PRO A 350 5.87 5.61 -1.79
CA PRO A 350 6.51 6.78 -1.16
C PRO A 350 7.20 6.48 0.19
N GLY A 351 7.15 5.24 0.68
CA GLY A 351 7.67 4.85 1.98
C GLY A 351 8.00 3.37 2.07
N TRP A 352 9.29 3.05 2.13
CA TRP A 352 9.87 1.72 2.25
C TRP A 352 10.18 1.42 3.73
N ARG A 353 9.41 0.53 4.36
CA ARG A 353 9.43 0.36 5.81
C ARG A 353 10.68 -0.38 6.28
N SER A 354 11.03 -0.19 7.55
CA SER A 354 12.22 -0.78 8.19
C SER A 354 12.30 -2.30 7.99
N GLU A 355 11.16 -3.00 8.09
CA GLU A 355 11.06 -4.44 7.93
C GLU A 355 11.35 -4.89 6.49
N ASP A 356 10.92 -4.10 5.50
CA ASP A 356 11.15 -4.36 4.08
C ASP A 356 12.61 -4.06 3.69
N VAL A 357 13.19 -2.99 4.25
CA VAL A 357 14.62 -2.68 4.11
C VAL A 357 15.46 -3.82 4.74
N THR A 358 15.03 -4.31 5.91
CA THR A 358 15.66 -5.45 6.60
C THR A 358 15.66 -6.70 5.72
N GLU A 359 14.54 -7.01 5.09
CA GLU A 359 14.43 -8.15 4.17
C GLU A 359 15.34 -7.99 2.96
N TYR A 360 15.33 -6.81 2.34
CA TYR A 360 16.17 -6.51 1.19
C TYR A 360 17.67 -6.67 1.52
N LEU A 361 18.12 -6.07 2.63
CA LEU A 361 19.52 -6.20 3.07
C LEU A 361 19.91 -7.64 3.41
N ARG A 362 18.95 -8.51 3.78
CA ARG A 362 19.19 -9.94 3.99
C ARG A 362 19.37 -10.70 2.68
N GLN A 363 18.58 -10.36 1.66
CA GLN A 363 18.67 -10.96 0.32
C GLN A 363 19.90 -10.47 -0.46
N HIS A 364 20.45 -9.33 -0.06
CA HIS A 364 21.60 -8.69 -0.66
C HIS A 364 22.78 -8.60 0.33
N PRO A 365 23.46 -9.73 0.65
CA PRO A 365 24.59 -9.77 1.58
C PRO A 365 25.80 -8.96 1.11
N GLU A 366 25.91 -8.68 -0.19
CA GLU A 366 26.94 -7.87 -0.83
C GLU A 366 26.89 -6.39 -0.46
N ILE A 367 25.73 -5.90 0.00
CA ILE A 367 25.54 -4.48 0.30
C ILE A 367 26.27 -4.11 1.58
N LEU A 368 27.13 -3.09 1.47
CA LEU A 368 27.80 -2.41 2.58
C LEU A 368 27.19 -1.02 2.82
N VAL A 369 26.67 -0.38 1.76
CA VAL A 369 25.97 0.90 1.85
C VAL A 369 24.71 0.85 1.00
N LEU A 370 23.58 1.20 1.61
CA LEU A 370 22.30 1.38 0.93
C LEU A 370 21.87 2.84 1.03
N SER A 371 21.67 3.50 -0.11
CA SER A 371 21.05 4.83 -0.19
C SER A 371 19.63 4.71 -0.73
N SER A 372 18.69 5.44 -0.11
CA SER A 372 17.28 5.38 -0.51
C SER A 372 16.49 6.64 -0.13
N HIS A 373 15.70 7.15 -1.07
CA HIS A 373 14.77 8.25 -0.85
C HIS A 373 13.46 7.79 -0.18
N THR A 374 13.11 6.53 -0.38
CA THR A 374 11.86 5.94 0.09
C THR A 374 12.01 5.25 1.44
N ALA A 375 13.21 4.81 1.85
CA ALA A 375 13.45 4.21 3.16
C ALA A 375 12.91 5.08 4.32
N LEU A 376 12.14 4.46 5.20
CA LEU A 376 11.58 5.05 6.40
C LEU A 376 12.32 4.55 7.63
N LEU A 377 12.46 5.44 8.60
CA LEU A 377 12.91 5.07 9.94
C LEU A 377 11.80 4.25 10.65
N PRO A 378 12.11 3.47 11.70
CA PRO A 378 13.42 3.25 12.32
C PRO A 378 14.40 2.48 11.43
N ALA A 379 15.69 2.46 11.81
CA ALA A 379 16.72 1.70 11.10
C ALA A 379 16.38 0.21 10.99
N ALA A 380 16.76 -0.41 9.87
CA ALA A 380 16.62 -1.85 9.65
C ALA A 380 17.30 -2.67 10.75
N VAL A 381 16.71 -3.81 11.13
CA VAL A 381 17.20 -4.65 12.23
C VAL A 381 17.47 -6.07 11.72
N LEU A 382 18.74 -6.40 11.55
CA LEU A 382 19.19 -7.70 11.06
C LEU A 382 19.95 -8.47 12.15
N PRO A 383 19.78 -9.80 12.27
CA PRO A 383 20.64 -10.62 13.11
C PRO A 383 22.12 -10.46 12.73
N ASP A 384 22.99 -10.41 13.73
CA ASP A 384 24.46 -10.36 13.58
C ASP A 384 24.98 -9.24 12.67
N THR A 385 24.18 -8.18 12.50
CA THR A 385 24.48 -7.05 11.63
C THR A 385 24.20 -5.74 12.35
N THR A 386 25.13 -4.80 12.31
CA THR A 386 24.92 -3.43 12.80
C THR A 386 24.64 -2.50 11.63
N VAL A 387 23.49 -1.81 11.70
CA VAL A 387 23.10 -0.80 10.73
C VAL A 387 23.44 0.59 11.27
N TYR A 388 24.10 1.40 10.46
CA TYR A 388 24.52 2.77 10.75
C TYR A 388 23.61 3.72 9.95
N PRO A 389 22.48 4.18 10.52
CA PRO A 389 21.57 5.08 9.83
C PRO A 389 22.17 6.49 9.76
N ILE A 390 22.23 7.04 8.55
CA ILE A 390 22.72 8.40 8.28
C ILE A 390 21.58 9.19 7.65
N ILE A 391 21.33 10.40 8.15
CA ILE A 391 20.34 11.31 7.58
C ILE A 391 20.89 12.74 7.60
N PHE A 392 20.57 13.52 6.58
CA PHE A 392 20.89 14.95 6.52
C PHE A 392 19.62 15.79 6.47
N ILE A 393 19.62 16.87 7.25
CA ILE A 393 18.58 17.89 7.25
C ILE A 393 19.12 19.21 6.69
N ARG A 394 18.22 20.04 6.18
CA ARG A 394 18.51 21.34 5.56
C ARG A 394 17.53 22.38 6.07
N HIS A 395 17.90 23.67 6.00
CA HIS A 395 16.94 24.73 6.27
C HIS A 395 15.71 24.58 5.36
N PRO A 396 14.49 24.40 5.91
CA PRO A 396 13.33 23.96 5.13
C PRO A 396 12.94 24.93 4.03
N ILE A 397 13.07 26.23 4.28
CA ILE A 397 12.73 27.27 3.29
C ILE A 397 13.74 27.31 2.13
N ASP A 398 15.02 27.07 2.41
CA ASP A 398 16.07 26.99 1.36
C ASP A 398 15.92 25.68 0.55
N ARG A 399 15.53 24.58 1.23
CA ARG A 399 15.18 23.30 0.60
C ARG A 399 14.05 23.46 -0.41
N ILE A 400 12.99 24.21 -0.11
CA ILE A 400 11.84 24.41 -1.01
C ILE A 400 12.26 25.08 -2.32
N ARG A 401 13.18 26.06 -2.28
CA ARG A 401 13.78 26.62 -3.50
C ARG A 401 14.50 25.55 -4.32
N SER A 402 15.28 24.71 -3.65
CA SER A 402 15.97 23.60 -4.31
C SER A 402 15.00 22.57 -4.93
N VAL A 403 13.86 22.30 -4.29
CA VAL A 403 12.78 21.45 -4.82
C VAL A 403 12.23 22.05 -6.11
N TYR A 404 11.82 23.31 -6.09
CA TYR A 404 11.23 23.97 -7.26
C TYR A 404 12.19 23.96 -8.47
N GLU A 405 13.45 24.31 -8.25
CA GLU A 405 14.45 24.34 -9.33
C GLU A 405 14.77 22.97 -9.89
N PHE A 406 14.74 21.94 -9.03
CA PHE A 406 14.90 20.57 -9.48
C PHE A 406 13.70 20.13 -10.33
N GLU A 407 12.47 20.30 -9.85
CA GLU A 407 11.26 19.91 -10.57
C GLU A 407 11.13 20.63 -11.93
N ARG A 408 11.54 21.90 -11.99
CA ARG A 408 11.55 22.69 -13.23
C ARG A 408 12.54 22.15 -14.27
N LYS A 409 13.68 21.62 -13.83
CA LYS A 409 14.74 21.05 -14.70
C LYS A 409 14.57 19.56 -14.97
N GLN A 410 13.77 18.86 -14.18
CA GLN A 410 13.61 17.42 -14.25
C GLN A 410 12.94 17.00 -15.56
N ILE A 411 13.39 15.87 -16.13
CA ILE A 411 12.85 15.32 -17.38
C ILE A 411 11.55 14.53 -17.15
N ALA A 412 11.41 13.92 -15.97
CA ALA A 412 10.22 13.13 -15.61
C ALA A 412 8.92 13.94 -15.65
N ASP A 413 7.86 13.35 -16.19
CA ASP A 413 6.54 13.99 -16.34
C ASP A 413 5.67 13.78 -15.09
N THR A 414 6.08 14.40 -13.98
CA THR A 414 5.28 14.46 -12.76
C THR A 414 4.41 15.71 -12.76
N GLU A 415 3.29 15.67 -12.03
CA GLU A 415 2.42 16.85 -11.85
C GLU A 415 3.21 18.04 -11.27
N GLY A 416 4.13 17.78 -10.34
CA GLY A 416 5.05 18.78 -9.80
C GLY A 416 5.98 19.39 -10.86
N SER A 417 6.60 18.55 -11.70
CA SER A 417 7.47 19.03 -12.78
C SER A 417 6.72 19.86 -13.82
N ARG A 418 5.50 19.45 -14.21
CA ARG A 418 4.65 20.23 -15.14
C ARG A 418 4.36 21.61 -14.58
N VAL A 419 3.85 21.67 -13.35
CA VAL A 419 3.54 22.96 -12.71
C VAL A 419 4.80 23.80 -12.54
N ALA A 420 5.91 23.26 -12.05
CA ALA A 420 7.15 24.01 -11.85
C ALA A 420 7.75 24.61 -13.15
N LYS A 421 7.44 24.02 -14.31
CA LYS A 421 7.80 24.53 -15.64
C LYS A 421 6.86 25.64 -16.12
N GLU A 422 5.59 25.54 -15.78
CA GLU A 422 4.52 26.45 -16.22
C GLU A 422 4.45 27.73 -15.39
N VAL A 423 4.65 27.65 -14.08
CA VAL A 423 4.52 28.79 -13.16
C VAL A 423 5.86 29.23 -12.58
N ASP A 424 5.87 30.42 -11.98
CA ASP A 424 7.00 30.92 -11.20
C ASP A 424 7.03 30.32 -9.78
N MET A 425 8.03 30.72 -8.99
CA MET A 425 8.23 30.19 -7.63
C MET A 425 7.02 30.43 -6.73
N ALA A 426 6.44 31.64 -6.79
CA ALA A 426 5.26 32.00 -6.02
C ALA A 426 4.02 31.17 -6.41
N GLY A 427 3.78 30.99 -7.72
CA GLY A 427 2.73 30.14 -8.25
C GLY A 427 2.88 28.68 -7.83
N TYR A 428 4.11 28.16 -7.89
CA TYR A 428 4.42 26.78 -7.52
C TYR A 428 4.15 26.53 -6.02
N ILE A 429 4.62 27.43 -5.15
CA ILE A 429 4.35 27.36 -3.71
C ILE A 429 2.85 27.44 -3.45
N LYS A 430 2.14 28.40 -4.05
CA LYS A 430 0.69 28.55 -3.88
C LYS A 430 -0.05 27.28 -4.30
N TRP A 431 0.34 26.67 -5.41
CA TRP A 431 -0.24 25.43 -5.88
C TRP A 431 -0.02 24.30 -4.87
N ARG A 432 1.22 24.05 -4.44
CA ARG A 432 1.56 23.04 -3.41
C ARG A 432 0.81 23.30 -2.09
N LEU A 433 0.75 24.55 -1.65
CA LEU A 433 0.07 24.97 -0.42
C LEU A 433 -1.48 24.93 -0.52
N SER A 434 -2.06 24.81 -1.71
CA SER A 434 -3.51 24.61 -1.85
C SER A 434 -3.92 23.13 -1.75
N ARG A 435 -2.99 22.21 -1.99
CA ARG A 435 -3.24 20.77 -1.95
C ARG A 435 -3.28 20.26 -0.52
N LYS A 436 -4.43 19.75 -0.09
CA LYS A 436 -4.60 19.13 1.23
C LYS A 436 -3.76 17.85 1.31
N GLY A 437 -2.90 17.75 2.33
CA GLY A 437 -2.06 16.57 2.57
C GLY A 437 -0.73 16.54 1.80
N ASP A 438 -0.43 17.52 0.95
CA ASP A 438 0.88 17.58 0.26
C ASP A 438 2.01 17.93 1.26
N ARG A 439 2.92 16.97 1.47
CA ARG A 439 4.08 17.10 2.37
C ARG A 439 5.37 17.50 1.65
N SER A 440 5.35 17.68 0.32
CA SER A 440 6.56 17.95 -0.48
C SER A 440 7.28 19.23 -0.05
N ILE A 441 6.52 20.22 0.44
CA ILE A 441 7.03 21.51 0.94
C ILE A 441 6.47 21.92 2.31
N ARG A 442 5.86 20.98 3.06
CA ARG A 442 5.27 21.24 4.39
C ARG A 442 5.79 20.25 5.41
N ASN A 443 6.58 20.73 6.37
CA ASN A 443 7.09 19.92 7.49
C ASN A 443 7.63 18.56 7.02
N PHE A 444 8.33 18.54 5.89
CA PHE A 444 8.73 17.32 5.19
C PHE A 444 9.71 16.52 6.04
N GLN A 445 10.69 17.20 6.63
CA GLN A 445 11.77 16.56 7.36
C GLN A 445 11.26 16.05 8.72
N ALA A 446 10.48 16.85 9.43
CA ALA A 446 9.81 16.46 10.66
C ALA A 446 8.90 15.25 10.44
N TYR A 447 8.10 15.25 9.37
CA TYR A 447 7.29 14.10 8.97
C TYR A 447 8.13 12.84 8.77
N ARG A 448 9.27 12.94 8.05
CA ARG A 448 10.16 11.80 7.78
C ARG A 448 10.88 11.31 9.03
N LEU A 449 11.37 12.20 9.89
CA LEU A 449 12.03 11.84 11.15
C LEU A 449 11.05 11.25 12.17
N ALA A 450 9.78 11.69 12.17
CA ALA A 450 8.77 11.19 13.10
C ALA A 450 8.50 9.68 12.96
N PHE A 451 8.86 9.05 11.84
CA PHE A 451 8.78 7.59 11.67
C PHE A 451 9.78 6.82 12.55
N ALA A 452 10.86 7.44 13.00
CA ALA A 452 11.84 6.79 13.88
C ALA A 452 11.28 6.44 15.27
N VAL A 453 10.15 7.07 15.64
CA VAL A 453 9.53 6.92 16.95
C VAL A 453 8.06 6.53 16.73
N PRO A 454 7.54 5.47 17.37
CA PRO A 454 6.15 5.07 17.21
C PRO A 454 5.20 6.15 17.74
N GLU A 455 3.98 6.22 17.17
CA GLU A 455 2.94 7.18 17.58
C GLU A 455 2.48 6.96 19.02
N ILE A 456 2.52 5.71 19.50
CA ILE A 456 2.30 5.37 20.90
C ILE A 456 3.61 4.81 21.44
N LEU A 457 4.13 5.44 22.49
CA LEU A 457 5.32 4.99 23.19
C LEU A 457 5.01 4.95 24.68
N ASP A 458 5.22 3.80 25.32
CA ASP A 458 4.92 3.57 26.74
C ASP A 458 3.48 3.95 27.13
N GLY A 459 2.52 3.70 26.23
CA GLY A 459 1.10 4.01 26.43
C GLY A 459 0.72 5.49 26.22
N VAL A 460 1.68 6.35 25.88
CA VAL A 460 1.44 7.77 25.61
C VAL A 460 1.42 8.02 24.10
N LYS A 461 0.37 8.68 23.61
CA LYS A 461 0.28 9.13 22.22
C LYS A 461 1.12 10.40 22.02
N LEU A 462 2.14 10.32 21.16
CA LEU A 462 3.04 11.43 20.83
C LEU A 462 2.63 12.12 19.52
N SER A 463 2.69 13.44 19.51
CA SER A 463 2.53 14.27 18.31
C SER A 463 3.66 14.05 17.29
N GLU A 464 3.46 14.53 16.05
CA GLU A 464 4.50 14.50 15.01
C GLU A 464 5.76 15.28 15.47
N GLU A 465 5.57 16.43 16.12
CA GLU A 465 6.66 17.24 16.67
C GLU A 465 7.46 16.49 17.73
N GLU A 466 6.79 15.93 18.73
CA GLU A 466 7.45 15.19 19.83
C GLU A 466 8.26 14.01 19.28
N ARG A 467 7.72 13.30 18.29
CA ARG A 467 8.40 12.18 17.64
C ARG A 467 9.61 12.63 16.83
N ALA A 468 9.47 13.68 16.00
CA ALA A 468 10.58 14.20 15.22
C ALA A 468 11.71 14.73 16.12
N MET A 469 11.37 15.43 17.21
CA MET A 469 12.33 15.93 18.19
C MET A 469 13.01 14.80 18.98
N LYS A 470 12.28 13.74 19.29
CA LYS A 470 12.84 12.56 19.93
C LYS A 470 13.75 11.78 18.96
N ALA A 471 13.37 11.68 17.69
CA ALA A 471 14.20 11.10 16.64
C ALA A 471 15.53 11.87 16.51
N LEU A 472 15.49 13.19 16.41
CA LEU A 472 16.68 14.04 16.31
C LEU A 472 17.67 13.82 17.48
N LYS A 473 17.16 13.52 18.68
CA LYS A 473 17.98 13.26 19.88
C LYS A 473 18.51 11.83 19.98
N THR A 474 17.89 10.87 19.29
CA THR A 474 18.15 9.43 19.49
C THR A 474 18.79 8.77 18.28
N LEU A 475 18.66 9.36 17.09
CA LEU A 475 19.38 8.91 15.92
C LEU A 475 20.88 9.08 16.13
N PRO A 476 21.69 8.07 15.78
CA PRO A 476 23.11 8.07 16.08
C PRO A 476 23.90 9.07 15.23
N PHE A 477 23.36 9.49 14.08
CA PHE A 477 23.93 10.53 13.26
C PHE A 477 22.86 11.34 12.51
N VAL A 478 22.93 12.67 12.62
CA VAL A 478 22.15 13.62 11.81
C VAL A 478 23.11 14.72 11.34
N GLY A 479 23.27 14.87 10.03
CA GLY A 479 24.06 15.94 9.43
C GLY A 479 23.22 17.16 9.06
N VAL A 480 23.86 18.33 8.97
CA VAL A 480 23.23 19.59 8.56
C VAL A 480 23.88 20.08 7.26
N VAL A 481 23.07 20.29 6.23
CA VAL A 481 23.54 20.69 4.89
C VAL A 481 24.27 22.03 4.91
N GLU A 482 23.84 22.98 5.72
CA GLU A 482 24.49 24.28 5.85
C GLU A 482 25.83 24.24 6.61
N GLN A 483 26.13 23.12 7.27
CA GLN A 483 27.39 22.81 7.95
C GLN A 483 27.97 21.50 7.37
N PHE A 484 27.97 21.39 6.04
CA PHE A 484 28.23 20.11 5.36
C PHE A 484 29.62 19.58 5.68
N ASP A 485 30.64 20.43 5.63
CA ASP A 485 32.02 20.05 5.90
C ASP A 485 32.21 19.58 7.36
N GLU A 486 31.63 20.30 8.34
CA GLU A 486 31.67 19.86 9.73
C GLU A 486 30.87 18.55 9.95
N SER A 487 29.74 18.41 9.26
CA SER A 487 28.92 17.19 9.31
C SER A 487 29.67 15.99 8.72
N LEU A 488 30.40 16.16 7.62
CA LEU A 488 31.23 15.11 7.02
C LEU A 488 32.41 14.73 7.92
N ALA A 489 33.06 15.70 8.56
CA ALA A 489 34.15 15.43 9.51
C ALA A 489 33.67 14.57 10.69
N ARG A 490 32.51 14.89 11.26
CA ARG A 490 31.88 14.08 12.31
C ARG A 490 31.47 12.69 11.83
N LEU A 491 30.98 12.59 10.60
CA LEU A 491 30.60 11.32 10.00
C LEU A 491 31.83 10.42 9.79
N ASP A 492 32.94 10.99 9.30
CA ASP A 492 34.23 10.31 9.16
C ASP A 492 34.68 9.72 10.49
N GLU A 493 34.70 10.55 11.54
CA GLU A 493 35.11 10.15 12.90
C GLU A 493 34.20 9.05 13.46
N TRP A 494 32.89 9.16 13.26
CA TRP A 494 31.92 8.18 13.77
C TRP A 494 32.02 6.81 13.09
N LEU A 495 32.30 6.77 11.78
CA LEU A 495 32.37 5.53 11.02
C LEU A 495 33.75 4.85 11.06
N LYS A 496 34.83 5.60 11.25
CA LYS A 496 36.22 5.10 11.22
C LYS A 496 36.52 3.89 12.10
N PRO A 497 35.97 3.76 13.32
CA PRO A 497 36.22 2.58 14.16
C PRO A 497 35.75 1.26 13.53
N VAL A 498 34.79 1.34 12.61
CA VAL A 498 34.16 0.18 11.95
C VAL A 498 34.63 0.05 10.50
N PHE A 499 34.82 1.18 9.83
CA PHE A 499 35.31 1.28 8.45
C PHE A 499 36.63 2.07 8.45
N PRO A 500 37.78 1.46 8.81
CA PRO A 500 39.03 2.18 9.03
C PRO A 500 39.59 2.87 7.79
N ASP A 501 39.26 2.35 6.61
CA ASP A 501 39.69 2.88 5.31
C ASP A 501 38.71 3.90 4.72
N ILE A 502 37.62 4.25 5.44
CA ILE A 502 36.67 5.26 4.96
C ILE A 502 37.33 6.64 4.97
N GLU A 503 37.13 7.38 3.88
CA GLU A 503 37.49 8.79 3.74
C GLU A 503 36.25 9.60 3.37
N VAL A 504 35.58 10.16 4.38
CA VAL A 504 34.42 11.04 4.23
C VAL A 504 34.90 12.49 4.19
N LYS A 505 35.41 12.93 3.04
CA LYS A 505 35.92 14.30 2.84
C LYS A 505 35.16 15.03 1.72
N PRO A 506 35.08 16.37 1.78
CA PRO A 506 34.49 17.16 0.71
C PRO A 506 35.25 16.96 -0.61
N THR A 507 34.58 16.50 -1.66
CA THR A 507 35.15 16.42 -3.01
C THR A 507 35.00 17.77 -3.70
N LYS A 508 36.07 18.27 -4.35
CA LYS A 508 36.12 19.57 -5.07
C LYS A 508 35.08 19.74 -6.20
N VAL A 509 34.32 18.69 -6.53
CA VAL A 509 33.25 18.68 -7.54
C VAL A 509 31.91 19.22 -6.99
N ASN A 510 31.76 19.32 -5.65
CA ASN A 510 30.53 19.77 -5.00
C ASN A 510 30.33 21.30 -4.96
N VAL A 511 31.25 22.08 -5.55
CA VAL A 511 31.10 23.54 -5.72
C VAL A 511 30.19 23.83 -6.91
N THR A 512 28.91 23.44 -6.84
CA THR A 512 27.92 23.91 -7.80
C THR A 512 27.56 25.37 -7.53
N GLN A 513 28.28 26.30 -8.18
CA GLN A 513 27.86 27.63 -8.69
C GLN A 513 26.91 28.53 -7.86
N ARG A 514 26.70 28.28 -6.57
CA ARG A 514 25.82 29.05 -5.67
C ARG A 514 26.49 29.57 -4.40
N GLU A 515 27.80 29.41 -4.30
CA GLU A 515 28.57 29.68 -3.08
C GLU A 515 28.71 31.16 -2.69
N ASP A 516 28.23 32.12 -3.49
CA ASP A 516 28.43 33.53 -3.13
C ASP A 516 27.38 34.10 -2.16
N LEU A 517 26.28 33.39 -1.89
CA LEU A 517 25.21 33.89 -1.00
C LEU A 517 25.11 33.07 0.28
N SER A 518 25.21 33.75 1.42
CA SER A 518 24.90 33.20 2.74
C SER A 518 23.45 32.70 2.82
N LEU A 519 23.15 31.80 3.77
CA LEU A 519 21.77 31.32 3.99
C LEU A 519 20.80 32.50 4.16
N LYS A 520 21.20 33.52 4.93
CA LYS A 520 20.38 34.73 5.16
C LYS A 520 20.04 35.44 3.84
N GLU A 521 21.01 35.57 2.94
CA GLU A 521 20.79 36.19 1.63
C GLU A 521 19.91 35.32 0.73
N ARG A 522 20.07 33.99 0.74
CA ARG A 522 19.19 33.08 -0.03
C ARG A 522 17.75 33.13 0.45
N LEU A 523 17.53 33.20 1.77
CA LEU A 523 16.21 33.36 2.37
C LEU A 523 15.60 34.72 2.04
N GLN A 524 16.39 35.79 2.09
CA GLN A 524 15.94 37.12 1.70
C GLN A 524 15.57 37.18 0.21
N ALA A 525 16.38 36.58 -0.66
CA ALA A 525 16.09 36.48 -2.09
C ALA A 525 14.77 35.72 -2.33
N LEU A 526 14.51 34.64 -1.58
CA LEU A 526 13.22 33.95 -1.66
C LEU A 526 12.06 34.78 -1.14
N ASN A 527 12.20 35.51 -0.05
CA ASN A 527 11.18 36.43 0.41
C ASN A 527 10.85 37.49 -0.66
N ASN A 528 11.88 38.07 -1.29
CA ASN A 528 11.70 39.04 -2.37
C ASN A 528 10.98 38.44 -3.59
N ASP A 529 11.29 37.19 -3.96
CA ASP A 529 10.70 36.52 -5.12
C ASP A 529 9.21 36.18 -4.93
N ILE A 530 8.77 35.87 -3.70
CA ILE A 530 7.40 35.36 -3.44
C ILE A 530 6.51 36.34 -2.68
N GLY A 531 7.10 37.39 -2.10
CA GLY A 531 6.43 38.38 -1.27
C GLY A 531 6.25 37.95 0.19
N GLU A 532 6.20 38.95 1.07
CA GLU A 532 6.19 38.79 2.52
C GLU A 532 5.02 37.92 3.04
N VAL A 533 3.83 38.08 2.46
CA VAL A 533 2.63 37.31 2.87
C VAL A 533 2.82 35.81 2.59
N MET A 534 3.28 35.45 1.39
CA MET A 534 3.53 34.05 1.02
C MET A 534 4.72 33.48 1.80
N TYR A 535 5.74 34.29 2.05
CA TYR A 535 6.86 33.91 2.89
C TYR A 535 6.42 33.59 4.33
N GLY A 536 5.54 34.40 4.92
CA GLY A 536 4.91 34.12 6.21
C GLY A 536 4.10 32.82 6.22
N GLN A 537 3.34 32.54 5.16
CA GLN A 537 2.62 31.27 5.00
C GLN A 537 3.57 30.07 4.92
N LEU A 538 4.70 30.20 4.23
CA LEU A 538 5.72 29.16 4.17
C LEU A 538 6.36 28.90 5.53
N LEU A 539 6.67 29.95 6.29
CA LEU A 539 7.20 29.81 7.65
C LEU A 539 6.20 29.06 8.54
N SER A 540 4.92 29.44 8.50
CA SER A 540 3.87 28.77 9.28
C SER A 540 3.65 27.32 8.83
N ALA A 541 3.75 27.01 7.54
CA ALA A 541 3.58 25.65 7.02
C ALA A 541 4.80 24.73 7.28
N ASN A 542 5.91 25.30 7.75
CA ASN A 542 7.17 24.61 8.01
C ASN A 542 7.72 24.89 9.42
N ASP A 543 6.84 25.26 10.35
CA ASP A 543 7.18 25.58 11.73
C ASP A 543 7.93 24.45 12.45
N LEU A 544 7.47 23.20 12.27
CA LEU A 544 8.11 22.02 12.85
C LEU A 544 9.49 21.78 12.22
N ASP A 545 9.62 21.87 10.90
CA ASP A 545 10.91 21.73 10.23
C ASP A 545 11.90 22.84 10.63
N ILE A 546 11.42 24.07 10.87
CA ILE A 546 12.26 25.20 11.32
C ILE A 546 12.80 24.92 12.72
N ASN A 547 11.92 24.52 13.64
CA ASN A 547 12.32 24.15 15.01
C ASN A 547 13.29 22.94 14.98
N LEU A 548 12.98 21.92 14.16
CA LEU A 548 13.83 20.74 13.98
C LEU A 548 15.23 21.12 13.49
N TYR A 549 15.30 21.97 12.46
CA TYR A 549 16.56 22.46 11.90
C TYR A 549 17.37 23.25 12.94
N GLN A 550 16.75 24.20 13.65
CA GLN A 550 17.42 25.01 14.67
C GLN A 550 18.04 24.14 15.77
N ARG A 551 17.33 23.09 16.20
CA ARG A 551 17.87 22.15 17.20
C ARG A 551 18.93 21.24 16.61
N GLY A 552 18.79 20.83 15.36
CA GLY A 552 19.74 19.94 14.69
C GLY A 552 21.09 20.58 14.40
N GLN A 553 21.19 21.91 14.38
CA GLN A 553 22.47 22.62 14.31
C GLN A 553 23.35 22.45 15.56
N GLY A 554 22.78 22.01 16.68
CA GLY A 554 23.51 21.81 17.94
C GLY A 554 23.69 20.34 18.35
N VAL A 555 23.21 19.40 17.53
CA VAL A 555 23.40 17.95 17.68
C VAL A 555 24.59 17.56 16.85
#